data_AF-A0A7J3U7S3-F1
#
_entry.id   AF-A0A7J3U7S3-F1
#
_cell.length_a   1.000
_cell.length_b   1.000
_cell.length_c   1.000
_cell.angle_alpha   90.00
_cell.angle_beta   90.00
_cell.angle_gamma   90.00
#
_symmetry.space_group_name_H-M   'P 1'
#
loop_
_entity.id
_entity.type
_entity.pdbx_description
1 polymer ?
#
loop_
_entity_poly.entity_id
_entity_poly.type
_entity_poly.pdbx_seq_one_letter_code
_entity_poly.pdbx_strand_id
1 'polypeptide(L)'
;MPGLFDNSLLWPVAALLVGVTAGVMTWKVTPYFRFAYPSARVQAIGNPFVREKELSQFLECKSINSFKSSLNVYKDYNVEGLTASEIQSSLDEHFVETLRMVQKDSPKKLRGFYDAYLKLLDGLSVKLALKSKVLGEELKSASTVFPETRKILEVIKSVSVDELPSVLRERGFDEGVVEVLKSGGKDLLKLDATVDKSYIGGLRSAEVPREAKGVRDEFVLRLIDIKNIK
;
A
#
# COMPACT_ATOMS: atom_id res chain seq x y z
N MET A 1 63.05 23.01 7.82
CA MET A 1 61.71 23.01 7.17
C MET A 1 60.70 23.34 8.26
N PRO A 2 60.04 24.51 8.23
CA PRO A 2 58.96 24.79 9.16
C PRO A 2 57.83 23.80 8.84
N GLY A 3 57.43 23.02 9.83
CA GLY A 3 56.44 21.97 9.64
C GLY A 3 55.11 22.60 9.26
N LEU A 4 54.34 21.91 8.41
CA LEU A 4 52.96 22.23 8.05
C LEU A 4 52.02 22.41 9.28
N PHE A 5 52.53 22.13 10.49
CA PHE A 5 51.85 22.12 11.78
C PHE A 5 52.15 23.32 12.71
N ASP A 6 53.10 24.21 12.37
CA ASP A 6 53.42 25.38 13.22
C ASP A 6 52.54 26.62 12.94
N ASN A 7 51.60 26.51 11.99
CA ASN A 7 50.81 27.65 11.54
C ASN A 7 49.48 27.71 12.31
N SER A 8 49.41 28.59 13.32
CA SER A 8 48.26 28.77 14.22
C SER A 8 46.93 29.10 13.51
N LEU A 9 47.00 29.55 12.26
CA LEU A 9 45.85 29.85 11.43
C LEU A 9 45.26 28.61 10.71
N LEU A 10 46.04 27.53 10.53
CA LEU A 10 45.59 26.32 9.82
C LEU A 10 44.64 25.46 10.66
N TRP A 11 44.84 25.40 11.98
CA TRP A 11 44.00 24.61 12.87
C TRP A 11 42.54 25.10 12.94
N PRO A 12 42.26 26.41 13.09
CA PRO A 12 40.89 26.94 13.02
C PRO A 12 40.21 26.67 11.67
N VAL A 13 40.96 26.79 10.55
CA VAL A 13 40.42 26.54 9.20
C VAL A 13 40.11 25.06 9.01
N ALA A 14 40.99 24.16 9.47
CA ALA A 14 40.74 22.72 9.43
C ALA A 14 39.54 22.33 10.31
N ALA A 15 39.44 22.87 11.53
CA ALA A 15 38.30 22.65 12.42
C ALA A 15 36.98 23.15 11.81
N LEU A 16 37.00 24.30 11.14
CA LEU A 16 35.84 24.85 10.44
C LEU A 16 35.42 23.96 9.27
N LEU A 17 36.37 23.46 8.47
CA LEU A 17 36.08 22.54 7.36
C LEU A 17 35.52 21.20 7.87
N VAL A 18 36.07 20.65 8.96
CA VAL A 18 35.53 19.44 9.60
C VAL A 18 34.12 19.70 10.15
N GLY A 19 33.89 20.85 10.79
CA GLY A 19 32.57 21.22 11.30
C GLY A 19 31.53 21.37 10.19
N VAL A 20 31.88 22.04 9.09
CA VAL A 20 31.00 22.21 7.92
C VAL A 20 30.72 20.86 7.24
N THR A 21 31.74 20.03 7.03
CA THR A 21 31.54 18.71 6.40
C THR A 21 30.71 17.77 7.26
N ALA A 22 30.96 17.73 8.58
CA ALA A 22 30.14 16.98 9.54
C ALA A 22 28.69 17.51 9.59
N GLY A 23 28.49 18.83 9.55
CA GLY A 23 27.17 19.46 9.47
C GLY A 23 26.40 19.10 8.19
N VAL A 24 27.07 19.12 7.04
CA VAL A 24 26.47 18.72 5.76
C VAL A 24 26.14 17.22 5.76
N MET A 25 27.01 16.38 6.30
CA MET A 25 26.80 14.94 6.34
C MET A 25 25.67 14.55 7.28
N THR A 26 25.62 15.13 8.48
CA THR A 26 24.52 14.93 9.44
C THR A 26 23.19 15.39 8.83
N TRP A 27 23.13 16.55 8.19
CA TRP A 27 21.91 16.99 7.48
C TRP A 27 21.51 15.99 6.38
N LYS A 28 22.44 15.52 5.55
CA LYS A 28 22.12 14.56 4.48
C LYS A 28 21.62 13.21 5.01
N VAL A 29 22.11 12.74 6.15
CA VAL A 29 21.77 11.40 6.69
C VAL A 29 20.56 11.42 7.63
N THR A 30 20.30 12.54 8.33
CA THR A 30 19.18 12.68 9.28
C THR A 30 17.82 12.24 8.74
N PRO A 31 17.44 12.54 7.48
CA PRO A 31 16.16 12.09 6.92
C PRO A 31 16.03 10.55 6.84
N TYR A 32 17.13 9.83 6.61
CA TYR A 32 17.15 8.37 6.48
C TYR A 32 16.99 7.65 7.82
N PHE A 33 17.46 8.24 8.91
CA PHE A 33 17.30 7.66 10.26
C PHE A 33 15.82 7.46 10.64
N ARG A 34 14.91 8.29 10.11
CA ARG A 34 13.46 8.14 10.34
C ARG A 34 12.88 6.87 9.72
N PHE A 35 13.60 6.23 8.81
CA PHE A 35 13.23 4.97 8.19
C PHE A 35 13.92 3.76 8.82
N ALA A 36 14.93 3.96 9.67
CA ALA A 36 15.70 2.85 10.25
C ALA A 36 14.82 1.90 11.08
N TYR A 37 14.01 2.46 11.98
CA TYR A 37 13.10 1.68 12.82
C TYR A 37 12.00 0.94 12.01
N PRO A 38 11.18 1.61 11.16
CA PRO A 38 10.17 0.90 10.39
C PRO A 38 10.79 -0.13 9.43
N SER A 39 11.96 0.14 8.85
CA SER A 39 12.65 -0.84 8.00
C SER A 39 13.12 -2.05 8.79
N ALA A 40 13.72 -1.85 9.98
CA ALA A 40 14.12 -2.94 10.85
C ALA A 40 12.92 -3.77 11.32
N ARG A 41 11.78 -3.12 11.61
CA ARG A 41 10.54 -3.80 11.98
C ARG A 41 9.99 -4.66 10.83
N VAL A 42 9.92 -4.12 9.62
CA VAL A 42 9.50 -4.88 8.42
C VAL A 42 10.45 -6.05 8.16
N GLN A 43 11.76 -5.86 8.32
CA GLN A 43 12.73 -6.96 8.20
C GLN A 43 12.59 -8.02 9.28
N ALA A 44 12.24 -7.64 10.51
CA ALA A 44 12.02 -8.55 11.63
C ALA A 44 10.75 -9.40 11.45
N ILE A 45 9.66 -8.79 10.96
CA ILE A 45 8.46 -9.53 10.53
C ILE A 45 8.83 -10.49 9.38
N GLY A 46 9.65 -10.01 8.45
CA GLY A 46 10.17 -10.80 7.34
C GLY A 46 9.09 -11.24 6.36
N ASN A 47 9.42 -12.25 5.55
CA ASN A 47 8.45 -12.94 4.71
C ASN A 47 8.78 -14.44 4.72
N PRO A 48 8.23 -15.21 5.68
CA PRO A 48 8.54 -16.63 5.80
C PRO A 48 8.08 -17.43 4.58
N PHE A 49 7.11 -16.92 3.81
CA PHE A 49 6.43 -17.65 2.73
C PHE A 49 7.02 -17.44 1.34
N VAL A 50 8.19 -16.81 1.26
CA VAL A 50 8.93 -16.65 -0.01
C VAL A 50 9.95 -17.77 -0.22
N ARG A 51 10.34 -18.52 0.82
CA ARG A 51 11.32 -19.60 0.66
C ARG A 51 10.63 -20.93 0.38
N GLU A 52 11.28 -21.69 -0.49
CA GLU A 52 10.75 -22.94 -1.06
C GLU A 52 10.45 -23.98 0.01
N LYS A 53 11.28 -24.04 1.06
CA LYS A 53 11.09 -24.98 2.17
C LYS A 53 9.77 -24.77 2.89
N GLU A 54 9.41 -23.52 3.18
CA GLU A 54 8.14 -23.21 3.84
C GLU A 54 6.95 -23.48 2.92
N LEU A 55 7.06 -23.15 1.63
CA LEU A 55 6.02 -23.45 0.65
C LEU A 55 5.78 -24.97 0.53
N SER A 56 6.86 -25.77 0.47
CA SER A 56 6.77 -27.23 0.43
C SER A 56 6.06 -27.80 1.66
N GLN A 57 6.28 -27.23 2.84
CA GLN A 57 5.56 -27.65 4.05
C GLN A 57 4.04 -27.41 3.94
N PHE A 58 3.61 -26.33 3.28
CA PHE A 58 2.18 -26.08 3.04
C PHE A 58 1.58 -27.01 1.98
N LEU A 59 2.36 -27.41 0.97
CA LEU A 59 1.92 -28.40 -0.03
C LEU A 59 1.64 -29.77 0.57
N GLU A 60 2.30 -30.11 1.68
CA GLU A 60 2.10 -31.36 2.42
C GLU A 60 0.85 -31.35 3.32
N CYS A 61 0.19 -30.19 3.50
CA CYS A 61 -1.00 -30.06 4.33
C CYS A 61 -2.20 -30.77 3.70
N LYS A 62 -2.71 -31.81 4.36
CA LYS A 62 -3.85 -32.63 3.87
C LYS A 62 -5.23 -32.10 4.29
N SER A 63 -5.28 -31.05 5.11
CA SER A 63 -6.52 -30.46 5.61
C SER A 63 -6.38 -28.96 5.87
N ILE A 64 -7.52 -28.29 5.94
CA ILE A 64 -7.56 -26.86 6.27
C ILE A 64 -7.08 -26.58 7.70
N ASN A 65 -7.34 -27.50 8.62
CA ASN A 65 -6.87 -27.41 10.00
C ASN A 65 -5.34 -27.58 10.09
N SER A 66 -4.75 -28.52 9.35
CA SER A 66 -3.29 -28.65 9.29
C SER A 66 -2.64 -27.40 8.69
N PHE A 67 -3.22 -26.83 7.63
CA PHE A 67 -2.74 -25.59 7.04
C PHE A 67 -2.76 -24.43 8.03
N LYS A 68 -3.90 -24.22 8.71
CA LYS A 68 -4.04 -23.19 9.76
C LYS A 68 -3.05 -23.39 10.89
N SER A 69 -2.90 -24.62 11.40
CA SER A 69 -1.93 -24.92 12.46
C SER A 69 -0.50 -24.65 12.01
N SER A 70 -0.14 -24.95 10.76
CA SER A 70 1.17 -24.63 10.19
C SER A 70 1.41 -23.13 10.03
N LEU A 71 0.38 -22.34 9.70
CA LEU A 71 0.48 -20.87 9.67
C LEU A 71 0.67 -20.29 11.08
N ASN A 72 -0.03 -20.80 12.09
CA ASN A 72 0.02 -20.28 13.45
C ASN A 72 1.29 -20.71 14.23
N VAL A 73 2.22 -21.44 13.61
CA VAL A 73 3.57 -21.66 14.16
C VAL A 73 4.38 -20.36 14.16
N TYR A 74 4.10 -19.46 13.22
CA TYR A 74 4.78 -18.17 13.13
C TYR A 74 4.18 -17.20 14.15
N LYS A 75 5.04 -16.61 15.00
CA LYS A 75 4.62 -15.76 16.14
C LYS A 75 3.77 -14.56 15.75
N ASP A 76 3.92 -14.08 14.52
CA ASP A 76 3.22 -12.90 14.01
C ASP A 76 1.85 -13.24 13.37
N TYR A 77 1.44 -14.52 13.39
CA TYR A 77 0.19 -14.99 12.80
C TYR A 77 -0.72 -15.61 13.87
N ASN A 78 -1.99 -15.17 13.89
CA ASN A 78 -3.06 -15.80 14.67
C ASN A 78 -4.31 -15.94 13.79
N VAL A 79 -4.23 -16.84 12.82
CA VAL A 79 -5.25 -17.06 11.79
C VAL A 79 -6.39 -17.90 12.35
N GLU A 80 -7.60 -17.40 12.18
CA GLU A 80 -8.84 -18.03 12.63
C GLU A 80 -9.70 -18.51 11.44
N GLY A 81 -10.71 -19.34 11.71
CA GLY A 81 -11.64 -19.86 10.69
C GLY A 81 -11.64 -21.38 10.54
N LEU A 82 -12.72 -21.87 9.94
CA LEU A 82 -13.00 -23.28 9.62
C LEU A 82 -13.05 -23.51 8.10
N THR A 83 -13.33 -22.47 7.32
CA THR A 83 -13.40 -22.51 5.86
C THR A 83 -12.26 -21.73 5.21
N ALA A 84 -11.99 -21.99 3.93
CA ALA A 84 -10.93 -21.29 3.20
C ALA A 84 -11.21 -19.78 3.11
N SER A 85 -12.48 -19.41 2.98
CA SER A 85 -12.90 -18.00 2.94
C SER A 85 -12.68 -17.30 4.28
N GLU A 86 -12.97 -17.97 5.40
CA GLU A 86 -12.74 -17.41 6.74
C GLU A 86 -11.25 -17.24 7.02
N ILE A 87 -10.44 -18.24 6.66
CA ILE A 87 -8.98 -18.18 6.78
C ILE A 87 -8.39 -17.05 5.93
N GLN A 88 -8.82 -16.92 4.67
CA GLN A 88 -8.38 -15.81 3.82
C GLN A 88 -8.76 -14.46 4.43
N SER A 89 -9.98 -14.34 4.98
CA SER A 89 -10.43 -13.10 5.62
C SER A 89 -9.58 -12.75 6.84
N SER A 90 -9.26 -13.74 7.67
CA SER A 90 -8.37 -13.55 8.82
C SER A 90 -6.95 -13.15 8.39
N LEU A 91 -6.42 -13.73 7.32
CA LEU A 91 -5.13 -13.33 6.75
C LEU A 91 -5.14 -11.89 6.21
N ASP A 92 -6.22 -11.49 5.53
CA ASP A 92 -6.38 -10.13 5.02
C ASP A 92 -6.45 -9.10 6.17
N GLU A 93 -7.12 -9.44 7.28
CA GLU A 93 -7.16 -8.63 8.50
C GLU A 93 -5.76 -8.46 9.11
N HIS A 94 -5.03 -9.57 9.30
CA HIS A 94 -3.63 -9.57 9.77
C HIS A 94 -2.72 -8.72 8.88
N PHE A 95 -2.89 -8.80 7.56
CA PHE A 95 -2.11 -8.01 6.62
C PHE A 95 -2.36 -6.51 6.81
N VAL A 96 -3.60 -6.10 7.02
CA VAL A 96 -3.92 -4.67 7.25
C VAL A 96 -3.52 -4.18 8.62
N GLU A 97 -3.61 -4.99 9.66
CA GLU A 97 -3.04 -4.66 10.96
C GLU A 97 -1.53 -4.44 10.86
N THR A 98 -0.83 -5.31 10.13
CA THR A 98 0.59 -5.17 9.85
C THR A 98 0.89 -3.89 9.07
N LEU A 99 0.13 -3.57 8.02
CA LEU A 99 0.30 -2.32 7.28
C LEU A 99 0.07 -1.09 8.16
N ARG A 100 -0.95 -1.08 9.02
CA ARG A 100 -1.23 0.03 9.95
C ARG A 100 -0.15 0.19 11.00
N MET A 101 0.39 -0.92 11.49
CA MET A 101 1.52 -0.93 12.42
C MET A 101 2.74 -0.28 11.76
N VAL A 102 3.10 -0.68 10.54
CA VAL A 102 4.21 -0.09 9.79
C VAL A 102 3.94 1.38 9.45
N GLN A 103 2.70 1.74 9.11
CA GLN A 103 2.28 3.12 8.86
C GLN A 103 2.47 4.00 10.11
N LYS A 104 2.14 3.49 11.31
CA LYS A 104 2.28 4.19 12.59
C LYS A 104 3.75 4.51 12.91
N ASP A 105 4.64 3.59 12.58
CA ASP A 105 6.07 3.72 12.82
C ASP A 105 6.80 4.51 11.73
N SER A 106 6.15 4.71 10.58
CA SER A 106 6.69 5.42 9.43
C SER A 106 6.54 6.94 9.56
N PRO A 107 7.36 7.73 8.82
CA PRO A 107 7.19 9.17 8.74
C PRO A 107 5.75 9.56 8.37
N LYS A 108 5.18 10.56 9.07
CA LYS A 108 3.80 11.03 8.86
C LYS A 108 3.46 11.37 7.40
N LYS A 109 4.45 11.87 6.65
CA LYS A 109 4.30 12.17 5.22
C LYS A 109 3.93 10.94 4.38
N LEU A 110 4.25 9.71 4.80
CA LEU A 110 3.88 8.50 4.08
C LEU A 110 2.42 8.07 4.27
N ARG A 111 1.67 8.66 5.22
CA ARG A 111 0.31 8.20 5.53
C ARG A 111 -0.60 8.14 4.32
N GLY A 112 -0.58 9.19 3.49
CA GLY A 112 -1.38 9.23 2.27
C GLY A 112 -1.03 8.13 1.26
N PHE A 113 0.23 7.70 1.21
CA PHE A 113 0.64 6.57 0.37
C PHE A 113 0.08 5.24 0.90
N TYR A 114 0.17 4.99 2.21
CA TYR A 114 -0.43 3.80 2.82
C TYR A 114 -1.95 3.74 2.64
N ASP A 115 -2.64 4.87 2.84
CA ASP A 115 -4.09 4.95 2.66
C ASP A 115 -4.48 4.71 1.19
N ALA A 116 -3.71 5.26 0.25
CA ALA A 116 -3.90 4.99 -1.18
C ALA A 116 -3.64 3.51 -1.54
N TYR A 117 -2.67 2.87 -0.90
CA TYR A 117 -2.38 1.45 -1.10
C TYR A 117 -3.50 0.55 -0.55
N LEU A 118 -4.03 0.86 0.63
CA LEU A 118 -5.18 0.14 1.20
C LEU A 118 -6.42 0.27 0.29
N LYS A 119 -6.67 1.44 -0.30
CA LYS A 119 -7.72 1.62 -1.31
C LYS A 119 -7.49 0.77 -2.57
N LEU A 120 -6.24 0.64 -3.01
CA LEU A 120 -5.90 -0.19 -4.17
C LEU A 120 -6.22 -1.68 -3.90
N LEU A 121 -5.94 -2.20 -2.70
CA LEU A 121 -6.26 -3.58 -2.32
C LEU A 121 -7.75 -3.87 -2.41
N ASP A 122 -8.59 -2.92 -1.96
CA ASP A 122 -10.04 -3.03 -2.03
C ASP A 122 -10.62 -2.76 -3.44
N GLY A 123 -9.78 -2.45 -4.43
CA GLY A 123 -10.22 -2.01 -5.74
C GLY A 123 -11.09 -3.05 -6.48
N LEU A 124 -10.84 -4.35 -6.26
CA LEU A 124 -11.70 -5.40 -6.82
C LEU A 124 -13.14 -5.30 -6.29
N SER A 125 -13.30 -5.09 -4.99
CA SER A 125 -14.61 -4.99 -4.35
C SER A 125 -15.39 -3.78 -4.85
N VAL A 126 -14.72 -2.66 -5.09
CA VAL A 126 -15.35 -1.47 -5.69
C VAL A 126 -15.77 -1.73 -7.13
N LYS A 127 -14.90 -2.35 -7.94
CA LYS A 127 -15.23 -2.74 -9.32
C LYS A 127 -16.43 -3.67 -9.39
N LEU A 128 -16.46 -4.70 -8.53
CA LEU A 128 -17.60 -5.62 -8.44
C LEU A 128 -18.88 -4.89 -8.05
N ALA A 129 -18.83 -4.01 -7.04
CA ALA A 129 -20.00 -3.24 -6.62
C ALA A 129 -20.53 -2.32 -7.73
N LEU A 130 -19.66 -1.61 -8.45
CA LEU A 130 -20.06 -0.76 -9.57
C LEU A 130 -20.68 -1.59 -10.71
N LYS A 131 -20.07 -2.72 -11.07
CA LYS A 131 -20.61 -3.60 -12.13
C LYS A 131 -21.97 -4.18 -11.75
N SER A 132 -22.11 -4.73 -10.54
CA SER A 132 -23.40 -5.22 -10.04
C SER A 132 -24.46 -4.12 -10.08
N LYS A 133 -24.10 -2.90 -9.66
CA LYS A 133 -25.03 -1.76 -9.66
C LYS A 133 -25.47 -1.36 -11.07
N VAL A 134 -24.55 -1.29 -12.02
CA VAL A 134 -24.85 -0.95 -13.43
C VAL A 134 -25.65 -2.05 -14.13
N LEU A 135 -25.38 -3.32 -13.83
CA LEU A 135 -26.08 -4.47 -14.42
C LEU A 135 -27.45 -4.75 -13.75
N GLY A 136 -27.75 -4.10 -12.63
CA GLY A 136 -28.95 -4.40 -11.84
C GLY A 136 -28.88 -5.75 -11.12
N GLU A 137 -27.68 -6.25 -10.86
CA GLU A 137 -27.44 -7.52 -10.17
C GLU A 137 -27.16 -7.30 -8.68
N GLU A 138 -27.43 -8.32 -7.87
CA GLU A 138 -27.00 -8.32 -6.48
C GLU A 138 -25.48 -8.55 -6.36
N LEU A 139 -24.85 -7.80 -5.46
CA LEU A 139 -23.43 -7.98 -5.15
C LEU A 139 -23.23 -9.28 -4.36
N LYS A 140 -22.71 -10.31 -5.03
CA LYS A 140 -22.54 -11.66 -4.46
C LYS A 140 -21.58 -11.70 -3.26
N SER A 141 -20.44 -11.02 -3.35
CA SER A 141 -19.46 -10.94 -2.26
C SER A 141 -18.49 -9.79 -2.51
N ALA A 142 -18.16 -9.05 -1.46
CA ALA A 142 -17.14 -8.03 -1.46
C ALA A 142 -16.48 -7.98 -0.07
N SER A 143 -15.19 -8.29 -0.02
CA SER A 143 -14.36 -8.08 1.18
C SER A 143 -13.68 -6.73 1.09
N THR A 144 -13.67 -5.97 2.18
CA THR A 144 -12.95 -4.69 2.24
C THR A 144 -12.15 -4.63 3.50
N VAL A 145 -10.91 -4.19 3.38
CA VAL A 145 -10.01 -4.09 4.50
C VAL A 145 -9.81 -2.63 4.93
N PHE A 146 -10.13 -1.66 4.07
CA PHE A 146 -10.12 -0.24 4.39
C PHE A 146 -11.53 0.29 4.75
N PRO A 147 -11.74 0.90 5.93
CA PRO A 147 -13.06 1.38 6.39
C PRO A 147 -13.73 2.37 5.43
N GLU A 148 -12.96 3.24 4.79
CA GLU A 148 -13.46 4.22 3.82
C GLU A 148 -14.00 3.52 2.58
N THR A 149 -13.42 2.39 2.17
CA THR A 149 -13.95 1.60 1.05
C THR A 149 -15.31 1.01 1.41
N ARG A 150 -15.50 0.52 2.65
CA ARG A 150 -16.80 0.04 3.12
C ARG A 150 -17.88 1.12 2.98
N LYS A 151 -17.57 2.36 3.38
CA LYS A 151 -18.47 3.51 3.20
C LYS A 151 -18.76 3.78 1.72
N ILE A 152 -17.78 3.61 0.83
CA ILE A 152 -17.99 3.75 -0.62
C ILE A 152 -18.91 2.65 -1.14
N LEU A 153 -18.74 1.40 -0.69
CA LEU A 153 -19.63 0.30 -1.10
C LEU A 153 -21.08 0.52 -0.64
N GLU A 154 -21.29 1.01 0.58
CA GLU A 154 -22.62 1.36 1.09
C GLU A 154 -23.28 2.45 0.23
N VAL A 155 -22.51 3.46 -0.16
CA VAL A 155 -22.98 4.54 -1.04
C VAL A 155 -23.34 4.00 -2.42
N ILE A 156 -22.49 3.17 -3.03
CA ILE A 156 -22.77 2.56 -4.34
C ILE A 156 -24.06 1.74 -4.30
N LYS A 157 -24.33 1.05 -3.19
CA LYS A 157 -25.55 0.28 -2.99
C LYS A 157 -26.78 1.18 -2.86
N SER A 158 -26.68 2.29 -2.11
CA SER A 158 -27.83 3.11 -1.73
C SER A 158 -28.32 4.10 -2.80
N VAL A 159 -27.45 4.60 -3.66
CA VAL A 159 -27.80 5.62 -4.68
C VAL A 159 -28.29 4.97 -5.97
N SER A 160 -29.04 5.68 -6.82
CA SER A 160 -29.40 5.17 -8.14
C SER A 160 -28.21 5.17 -9.11
N VAL A 161 -28.30 4.40 -10.22
CA VAL A 161 -27.23 4.37 -11.24
C VAL A 161 -26.99 5.76 -11.84
N ASP A 162 -28.04 6.56 -12.00
CA ASP A 162 -27.98 7.91 -12.57
C ASP A 162 -27.29 8.91 -11.64
N GLU A 163 -27.32 8.68 -10.32
CA GLU A 163 -26.69 9.54 -9.30
C GLU A 163 -25.23 9.16 -9.01
N LEU A 164 -24.80 7.93 -9.35
CA LEU A 164 -23.43 7.45 -9.12
C LEU A 164 -22.34 8.40 -9.64
N PRO A 165 -22.42 8.96 -10.86
CA PRO A 165 -21.34 9.79 -11.40
C PRO A 165 -21.07 11.02 -10.53
N SER A 166 -22.11 11.71 -10.06
CA SER A 166 -21.99 12.86 -9.15
C SER A 166 -21.38 12.47 -7.81
N VAL A 167 -21.89 11.40 -7.21
CA VAL A 167 -21.50 10.99 -5.85
C VAL A 167 -20.06 10.47 -5.82
N LEU A 168 -19.63 9.72 -6.84
CA LEU A 168 -18.26 9.24 -6.91
C LEU A 168 -17.26 10.38 -7.21
N ARG A 169 -17.66 11.39 -7.99
CA ARG A 169 -16.84 12.58 -8.20
C ARG A 169 -16.56 13.31 -6.88
N GLU A 170 -17.57 13.52 -6.04
CA GLU A 170 -17.41 14.14 -4.72
C GLU A 170 -16.51 13.33 -3.79
N ARG A 171 -16.44 12.02 -4.00
CA ARG A 171 -15.56 11.09 -3.26
C ARG A 171 -14.15 10.97 -3.86
N GLY A 172 -13.84 11.74 -4.90
CA GLY A 172 -12.50 11.84 -5.48
C GLY A 172 -12.14 10.74 -6.49
N PHE A 173 -13.12 10.10 -7.12
CA PHE A 173 -12.86 9.22 -8.26
C PHE A 173 -12.46 10.02 -9.49
N ASP A 174 -11.59 9.44 -10.32
CA ASP A 174 -11.13 10.02 -11.59
C ASP A 174 -12.31 10.30 -12.54
N GLU A 175 -12.20 11.38 -13.32
CA GLU A 175 -13.25 11.79 -14.24
C GLU A 175 -13.53 10.70 -15.32
N GLY A 176 -12.56 9.84 -15.64
CA GLY A 176 -12.78 8.70 -16.51
C GLY A 176 -13.82 7.71 -15.96
N VAL A 177 -13.86 7.48 -14.64
CA VAL A 177 -14.91 6.63 -14.01
C VAL A 177 -16.27 7.29 -14.16
N VAL A 178 -16.31 8.60 -13.93
CA VAL A 178 -17.54 9.42 -14.01
C VAL A 178 -18.10 9.42 -15.43
N GLU A 179 -17.26 9.58 -16.45
CA GLU A 179 -17.66 9.54 -17.85
C GLU A 179 -18.22 8.18 -18.27
N VAL A 180 -17.57 7.08 -17.87
CA VAL A 180 -18.05 5.73 -18.16
C VAL A 180 -19.44 5.52 -17.54
N LEU A 181 -19.65 5.95 -16.31
CA LEU A 181 -20.95 5.83 -15.64
C LEU A 181 -22.02 6.73 -16.26
N LYS A 182 -21.69 7.96 -16.69
CA LYS A 182 -22.61 8.83 -17.45
C LYS A 182 -23.09 8.21 -18.76
N SER A 183 -22.23 7.39 -19.40
CA SER A 183 -22.61 6.63 -20.60
C SER A 183 -23.42 5.36 -20.31
N GLY A 184 -23.89 5.19 -19.06
CA GLY A 184 -24.65 4.03 -18.60
C GLY A 184 -23.80 2.86 -18.15
N GLY A 185 -22.47 3.01 -18.05
CA GLY A 185 -21.56 1.99 -17.49
C GLY A 185 -21.45 0.68 -18.28
N LYS A 186 -21.98 0.63 -19.51
CA LYS A 186 -22.10 -0.61 -20.30
C LYS A 186 -20.75 -1.22 -20.71
N ASP A 187 -19.71 -0.39 -20.83
CA ASP A 187 -18.35 -0.85 -21.07
C ASP A 187 -17.68 -1.22 -19.74
N LEU A 188 -17.90 -2.46 -19.30
CA LEU A 188 -17.40 -2.97 -18.02
C LEU A 188 -15.86 -3.06 -17.99
N LEU A 189 -15.22 -3.28 -19.13
CA LEU A 189 -13.75 -3.32 -19.23
C LEU A 189 -13.16 -1.92 -19.03
N LYS A 190 -13.74 -0.91 -19.69
CA LYS A 190 -13.35 0.48 -19.49
C LYS A 190 -13.66 0.97 -18.08
N LEU A 191 -14.76 0.51 -17.48
CA LEU A 191 -15.08 0.80 -16.08
C LEU A 191 -14.00 0.22 -15.15
N ASP A 192 -13.62 -1.05 -15.33
CA ASP A 192 -12.58 -1.68 -14.53
C ASP A 192 -11.22 -0.96 -14.68
N ALA A 193 -10.85 -0.60 -15.91
CA ALA A 193 -9.60 0.10 -16.21
C ALA A 193 -9.56 1.51 -15.61
N THR A 194 -10.66 2.26 -15.66
CA THR A 194 -10.74 3.62 -15.11
C THR A 194 -10.70 3.62 -13.59
N VAL A 195 -11.30 2.63 -12.92
CA VAL A 195 -11.19 2.46 -11.46
C VAL A 195 -9.75 2.13 -11.05
N ASP A 196 -9.10 1.19 -11.75
CA ASP A 196 -7.69 0.86 -11.50
C ASP A 196 -6.79 2.09 -11.70
N LYS A 197 -7.01 2.85 -12.78
CA LYS A 197 -6.29 4.11 -13.05
C LYS A 197 -6.50 5.13 -11.94
N SER A 198 -7.72 5.26 -11.41
CA SER A 198 -8.04 6.18 -10.31
C SER A 198 -7.23 5.84 -9.05
N TYR A 199 -7.17 4.57 -8.66
CA TYR A 199 -6.42 4.15 -7.46
C TYR A 199 -4.90 4.22 -7.64
N ILE A 200 -4.39 3.84 -8.81
CA ILE A 200 -2.96 3.98 -9.12
C ILE A 200 -2.55 5.46 -9.19
N GLY A 201 -3.41 6.33 -9.73
CA GLY A 201 -3.22 7.78 -9.69
C GLY A 201 -3.15 8.33 -8.26
N GLY A 202 -3.96 7.79 -7.36
CA GLY A 202 -3.88 8.07 -5.92
C GLY A 202 -2.50 7.74 -5.32
N LEU A 203 -1.95 6.56 -5.63
CA LEU A 203 -0.60 6.17 -5.20
C LEU A 203 0.49 7.09 -5.78
N ARG A 204 0.37 7.44 -7.05
CA ARG A 204 1.33 8.30 -7.74
C ARG A 204 1.35 9.71 -7.15
N SER A 205 0.17 10.26 -6.84
CA SER A 205 -0.02 11.63 -6.34
C SER A 205 0.24 11.78 -4.85
N ALA A 206 0.24 10.69 -4.08
CA ALA A 206 0.47 10.73 -2.63
C ALA A 206 1.77 11.46 -2.28
N GLU A 207 1.72 12.37 -1.30
CA GLU A 207 2.93 13.00 -0.78
C GLU A 207 3.79 11.93 -0.09
N VAL A 208 5.11 11.98 -0.30
CA VAL A 208 6.09 11.13 0.38
C VAL A 208 7.35 11.96 0.66
N PRO A 209 8.17 11.60 1.66
CA PRO A 209 9.49 12.20 1.85
C PRO A 209 10.33 12.13 0.58
N ARG A 210 11.23 13.10 0.38
CA ARG A 210 12.07 13.21 -0.82
C ARG A 210 12.86 11.93 -1.07
N GLU A 211 13.32 11.31 0.01
CA GLU A 211 14.12 10.10 0.03
C GLU A 211 13.33 8.88 -0.46
N ALA A 212 12.01 8.86 -0.25
CA ALA A 212 11.11 7.76 -0.64
C ALA A 212 10.49 7.97 -2.03
N LYS A 213 10.64 9.16 -2.64
CA LYS A 213 10.00 9.49 -3.92
C LYS A 213 10.41 8.53 -5.04
N GLY A 214 11.69 8.23 -5.17
CA GLY A 214 12.19 7.30 -6.21
C GLY A 214 11.60 5.89 -6.06
N VAL A 215 11.58 5.36 -4.83
CA VAL A 215 11.02 4.03 -4.53
C VAL A 215 9.51 3.99 -4.80
N ARG A 216 8.78 5.04 -4.40
CA ARG A 216 7.35 5.18 -4.69
C ARG A 216 7.08 5.22 -6.19
N ASP A 217 7.86 5.99 -6.95
CA ASP A 217 7.69 6.12 -8.40
C ASP A 217 7.97 4.79 -9.10
N GLU A 218 9.05 4.10 -8.73
CA GLU A 218 9.39 2.78 -9.27
C GLU A 218 8.31 1.74 -8.96
N PHE A 219 7.81 1.70 -7.72
CA PHE A 219 6.72 0.81 -7.31
C PHE A 219 5.46 1.04 -8.16
N VAL A 220 5.06 2.30 -8.34
CA VAL A 220 3.88 2.66 -9.14
C VAL A 220 4.07 2.30 -10.61
N LEU A 221 5.26 2.52 -11.18
CA LEU A 221 5.55 2.15 -12.57
C LEU A 221 5.45 0.64 -12.77
N ARG A 222 6.04 -0.17 -11.87
CA ARG A 222 5.90 -1.63 -11.94
C ARG A 222 4.45 -2.09 -11.85
N LEU A 223 3.63 -1.45 -11.00
CA LEU A 223 2.20 -1.74 -10.93
C LEU A 223 1.48 -1.41 -12.24
N ILE A 224 1.81 -0.29 -12.88
CA ILE A 224 1.27 0.08 -14.20
C ILE A 224 1.67 -0.96 -15.24
N ASP A 225 2.93 -1.37 -15.28
CA ASP A 225 3.42 -2.37 -16.24
C ASP A 225 2.68 -3.70 -16.06
N ILE A 226 2.53 -4.19 -14.82
CA ILE A 226 1.76 -5.40 -14.51
C ILE A 226 0.31 -5.28 -15.00
N LYS A 227 -0.30 -4.10 -14.86
CA LYS A 227 -1.69 -3.85 -15.28
C LYS A 227 -1.87 -3.72 -16.78
N ASN A 228 -0.84 -3.27 -17.50
CA ASN A 228 -0.88 -3.16 -18.96
C ASN A 228 -0.61 -4.50 -19.66
N ILE A 229 0.10 -5.42 -19.00
CA ILE A 229 0.39 -6.76 -19.55
C ILE A 229 -0.79 -7.73 -19.35
N LYS A 230 -1.56 -7.54 -18.27
CA LYS A 230 -2.78 -8.33 -17.97
C LYS A 230 -3.95 -7.93 -18.87
#